data_AF-A0A414YMD0-F1
#
_entry.id   AF-A0A414YMD0-F1
#
_cell.length_a   1.000
_cell.length_b   1.000
_cell.length_c   1.000
_cell.angle_alpha   90.00
_cell.angle_beta   90.00
_cell.angle_gamma   90.00
#
_symmetry.space_group_name_H-M   'P 1'
#
loop_
_entity.id
_entity.type
_entity.pdbx_description
1 polymer ?
#
loop_
_entity_poly.entity_id
_entity_poly.type
_entity_poly.pdbx_seq_one_letter_code
_entity_poly.pdbx_strand_id
1 'polypeptide(L)'
;MKTTKKCQFCGKPFVTRSGMQRYCSEACQTEAKRARTAQKNNLFKVSLPLMEIQHQEYLTFSKAATLMGCSRQYIYKLVATGKLKASRISNRMAIIRRADIERMLEGNPYHRILPGSTSAPKKSASSSQSPKREIREKENDEVLDFYSGEEVMTIYKVKQSWLYTSAKRNRIPICRIAGKNYYSKRHIDEFFGVSVDISKITDWLQTEEAEEVFGMKPSALRAYAYRHKIPTKREYGRTYYSKSHLDELRRTDLVNDERYYTVEQVQRIYGLSSANICHIVKVKHIEKVKVGVKNLLLRSDVERVMAERNEQP
;
A
#
# COMPACT_ATOMS: atom_id res chain seq x y z
N MET A 1 -1.18 -14.21 39.56
CA MET A 1 -0.52 -15.32 38.83
C MET A 1 0.79 -14.81 38.20
N LYS A 2 1.90 -15.53 38.39
CA LYS A 2 3.19 -15.18 37.75
C LYS A 2 3.14 -15.68 36.30
N THR A 3 3.15 -14.76 35.34
CA THR A 3 3.08 -15.10 33.91
C THR A 3 4.45 -15.58 33.42
N THR A 4 4.51 -16.77 32.82
CA THR A 4 5.71 -17.32 32.19
C THR A 4 5.73 -16.98 30.69
N LYS A 5 6.86 -16.56 30.16
CA LYS A 5 7.07 -16.30 28.71
C LYS A 5 8.34 -16.99 28.22
N LYS A 6 8.43 -17.26 26.92
CA LYS A 6 9.66 -17.76 26.29
C LYS A 6 10.55 -16.59 25.89
N CYS A 7 11.85 -16.69 26.16
CA CYS A 7 12.85 -15.69 25.76
C CYS A 7 12.97 -15.65 24.23
N GLN A 8 12.91 -14.45 23.63
CA GLN A 8 13.03 -14.29 22.17
C GLN A 8 14.42 -14.60 21.59
N PHE A 9 15.42 -14.80 22.45
CA PHE A 9 16.79 -15.11 22.02
C PHE A 9 17.14 -16.58 22.24
N CYS A 10 17.13 -17.05 23.50
CA CYS A 10 17.55 -18.41 23.85
C CYS A 10 16.39 -19.41 23.92
N GLY A 11 15.14 -18.99 23.73
CA GLY A 11 13.95 -19.85 23.75
C GLY A 11 13.52 -20.37 25.13
N LYS A 12 14.34 -20.20 26.17
CA LYS A 12 14.06 -20.70 27.53
C LYS A 12 12.83 -20.01 28.15
N PRO A 13 11.96 -20.77 28.87
CA PRO A 13 10.86 -20.19 29.62
C PRO A 13 11.39 -19.41 30.83
N PHE A 14 10.84 -18.23 31.10
CA PHE A 14 11.21 -17.40 32.25
C PHE A 14 9.98 -16.68 32.82
N VAL A 15 10.04 -16.36 34.11
CA VAL A 15 8.98 -15.60 34.79
C VAL A 15 9.19 -14.12 34.53
N THR A 16 8.20 -13.44 33.93
CA THR A 16 8.31 -12.02 33.63
C THR A 16 7.97 -11.17 34.84
N ARG A 17 8.80 -10.14 35.13
CA ARG A 17 8.50 -9.12 36.16
C ARG A 17 7.59 -8.01 35.63
N SER A 18 7.59 -7.79 34.31
CA SER A 18 6.75 -6.82 33.61
C SER A 18 6.19 -7.42 32.32
N GLY A 19 4.97 -7.02 31.94
CA GLY A 19 4.34 -7.46 30.69
C GLY A 19 5.17 -7.16 29.44
N MET A 20 6.06 -6.15 29.50
CA MET A 20 6.92 -5.73 28.38
C MET A 20 8.24 -6.52 28.29
N GLN A 21 8.58 -7.35 29.28
CA GLN A 21 9.85 -8.08 29.30
C GLN A 21 9.86 -9.19 28.22
N ARG A 22 10.84 -9.10 27.30
CA ARG A 22 10.97 -9.99 26.12
C ARG A 22 12.10 -11.03 26.23
N TYR A 23 13.01 -10.83 27.17
CA TYR A 23 14.21 -11.66 27.35
C TYR A 23 14.36 -12.10 28.79
N CYS A 24 14.97 -13.27 29.01
CA CYS A 24 15.18 -13.84 30.34
C CYS A 24 16.30 -13.15 31.13
N SER A 25 17.25 -12.49 30.46
CA SER A 25 18.39 -11.80 31.08
C SER A 25 18.90 -10.65 30.19
N GLU A 26 19.68 -9.75 30.79
CA GLU A 26 20.36 -8.68 30.08
C GLU A 26 21.36 -9.20 29.04
N ALA A 27 22.02 -10.33 29.32
CA ALA A 27 22.88 -11.02 28.37
C ALA A 27 22.11 -11.43 27.09
N CYS A 28 20.94 -12.08 27.23
CA CYS A 28 20.11 -12.43 26.08
C CYS A 28 19.61 -11.20 25.30
N GLN A 29 19.38 -10.07 25.99
CA GLN A 29 18.97 -8.83 25.34
C GLN A 29 20.11 -8.18 24.55
N THR A 30 21.33 -8.20 25.08
CA THR A 30 22.52 -7.67 24.40
C THR A 30 22.93 -8.55 23.22
N GLU A 31 22.88 -9.87 23.36
CA GLU A 31 23.14 -10.81 22.27
C GLU A 31 22.09 -10.73 21.15
N ALA A 32 20.80 -10.62 21.50
CA ALA A 32 19.74 -10.38 20.51
C ALA A 32 19.96 -9.07 19.75
N LYS A 33 20.44 -8.02 20.42
CA LYS A 33 20.80 -6.74 19.77
C LYS A 33 21.99 -6.92 18.83
N ARG A 34 23.05 -7.61 19.27
CA ARG A 34 24.24 -7.91 18.43
C ARG A 34 23.87 -8.74 17.20
N ALA A 35 23.08 -9.81 17.36
CA ALA A 35 22.62 -10.65 16.25
C ALA A 35 21.81 -9.86 15.21
N ARG A 36 20.89 -8.99 15.65
CA ARG A 36 20.13 -8.11 14.75
C ARG A 36 21.03 -7.13 14.00
N THR A 37 22.03 -6.56 14.65
CA THR A 37 22.99 -5.65 14.00
C THR A 37 23.89 -6.41 13.01
N ALA A 38 24.36 -7.61 13.37
CA ALA A 38 25.16 -8.45 12.49
C ALA A 38 24.37 -8.87 11.24
N GLN A 39 23.10 -9.28 11.39
CA GLN A 39 22.24 -9.63 10.27
C GLN A 39 22.00 -8.45 9.32
N LYS A 40 21.77 -7.24 9.87
CA LYS A 40 21.68 -6.02 9.06
C LYS A 40 22.99 -5.75 8.32
N ASN A 41 24.12 -5.77 9.02
CA ASN A 41 25.42 -5.49 8.43
C ASN A 41 25.82 -6.51 7.35
N ASN A 42 25.42 -7.78 7.49
CA ASN A 42 25.66 -8.80 6.48
C ASN A 42 24.86 -8.55 5.20
N LEU A 43 23.59 -8.11 5.30
CA LEU A 43 22.81 -7.72 4.13
C LEU A 43 23.44 -6.51 3.42
N PHE A 44 23.86 -5.49 4.17
CA PHE A 44 24.51 -4.30 3.60
C PHE A 44 25.88 -4.60 2.98
N LYS A 45 26.68 -5.51 3.59
CA LYS A 45 27.99 -5.91 3.03
C LYS A 45 27.88 -6.67 1.71
N VAL A 46 26.77 -7.37 1.46
CA VAL A 46 26.55 -8.10 0.20
C VAL A 46 26.00 -7.20 -0.91
N SER A 47 25.18 -6.19 -0.58
CA SER A 47 24.52 -5.34 -1.58
C SER A 47 25.35 -4.14 -2.04
N LEU A 48 26.14 -3.52 -1.14
CA LEU A 48 26.95 -2.32 -1.46
C LEU A 48 27.97 -2.55 -2.59
N PRO A 49 28.69 -3.68 -2.67
CA PRO A 49 29.67 -3.90 -3.73
C PRO A 49 29.05 -4.04 -5.13
N LEU A 50 27.78 -4.47 -5.24
CA LEU A 50 27.15 -4.71 -6.54
C LEU A 50 26.80 -3.40 -7.26
N MET A 51 26.29 -2.40 -6.53
CA MET A 51 25.99 -1.08 -7.09
C MET A 51 27.26 -0.36 -7.55
N GLU A 52 28.35 -0.46 -6.78
CA GLU A 52 29.61 0.22 -7.13
C GLU A 52 30.32 -0.43 -8.33
N ILE A 53 30.11 -1.73 -8.57
CA ILE A 53 30.65 -2.45 -9.74
C ILE A 53 29.85 -2.13 -11.01
N GLN A 54 28.53 -1.89 -10.91
CA GLN A 54 27.67 -1.63 -12.07
C GLN A 54 28.05 -0.36 -12.85
N HIS A 55 28.52 0.68 -12.15
CA HIS A 55 28.89 1.96 -12.77
C HIS A 55 30.36 2.04 -13.24
N GLN A 56 31.17 0.99 -13.02
CA GLN A 56 32.57 0.98 -13.46
C GLN A 56 32.69 0.53 -14.92
N GLU A 57 33.26 1.38 -15.77
CA GLU A 57 33.52 1.06 -17.18
C GLU A 57 34.63 0.02 -17.35
N TYR A 58 35.59 0.01 -16.43
CA TYR A 58 36.78 -0.84 -16.46
C TYR A 58 36.78 -1.80 -15.27
N LEU A 59 36.70 -3.09 -15.55
CA LEU A 59 36.51 -4.13 -14.56
C LEU A 59 37.73 -5.04 -14.49
N THR A 60 38.18 -5.36 -13.28
CA THR A 60 39.10 -6.49 -13.07
C THR A 60 38.36 -7.81 -13.30
N PHE A 61 39.10 -8.89 -13.51
CA PHE A 61 38.49 -10.20 -13.79
C PHE A 61 37.58 -10.70 -12.66
N SER A 62 37.91 -10.37 -11.40
CA SER A 62 37.05 -10.67 -10.26
C SER A 62 35.76 -9.86 -10.29
N LYS A 63 35.84 -8.55 -10.55
CA LYS A 63 34.65 -7.69 -10.67
C LYS A 63 33.76 -8.08 -11.86
N ALA A 64 34.35 -8.43 -13.00
CA ALA A 64 33.63 -8.92 -14.16
C ALA A 64 32.92 -10.25 -13.88
N ALA A 65 33.55 -11.16 -13.12
CA ALA A 65 32.93 -12.42 -12.70
C ALA A 65 31.70 -12.17 -11.80
N THR A 66 31.83 -11.25 -10.83
CA THR A 66 30.71 -10.84 -9.97
C THR A 66 29.59 -10.19 -10.78
N LEU A 67 29.92 -9.30 -11.73
CA LEU A 67 28.92 -8.61 -12.56
C LEU A 67 28.14 -9.59 -13.45
N MET A 68 28.82 -10.58 -14.04
CA MET A 68 28.18 -11.60 -14.88
C MET A 68 27.53 -12.74 -14.07
N GLY A 69 27.73 -12.79 -12.76
CA GLY A 69 27.25 -13.89 -11.92
C GLY A 69 27.91 -15.24 -12.22
N CYS A 70 29.18 -15.25 -12.64
CA CYS A 70 29.91 -16.46 -13.03
C CYS A 70 31.23 -16.62 -12.25
N SER A 71 31.92 -17.76 -12.42
CA SER A 71 33.20 -17.99 -11.75
C SER A 71 34.34 -17.22 -12.41
N ARG A 72 35.34 -16.80 -11.61
CA ARG A 72 36.55 -16.13 -12.14
C ARG A 72 37.26 -16.97 -13.22
N GLN A 73 37.25 -18.29 -13.05
CA GLN A 73 37.83 -19.24 -14.02
C GLN A 73 37.11 -19.19 -15.36
N TYR A 74 35.79 -19.00 -15.37
CA TYR A 74 35.03 -18.89 -16.61
C TYR A 74 35.41 -17.62 -17.40
N ILE A 75 35.63 -16.50 -16.72
CA ILE A 75 36.17 -15.28 -17.34
C ILE A 75 37.53 -15.55 -17.99
N TYR A 76 38.45 -16.22 -17.29
CA TYR A 76 39.76 -16.59 -17.87
C TYR A 76 39.58 -17.45 -19.13
N LYS A 77 38.65 -18.41 -19.12
CA LYS A 77 38.34 -19.25 -20.28
C LYS A 77 37.80 -18.42 -21.46
N LEU A 78 36.90 -17.48 -21.22
CA LEU A 78 36.35 -16.61 -22.26
C LEU A 78 37.42 -15.72 -22.90
N VAL A 79 38.33 -15.17 -22.10
CA VAL A 79 39.45 -14.37 -22.61
C VAL A 79 40.45 -15.24 -23.38
N ALA A 80 40.81 -16.41 -22.84
CA ALA A 80 41.74 -17.34 -23.49
C ALA A 80 41.20 -17.89 -24.82
N THR A 81 39.88 -18.10 -24.93
CA THR A 81 39.22 -18.52 -26.18
C THR A 81 38.96 -17.37 -27.15
N GLY A 82 39.33 -16.13 -26.79
CA GLY A 82 39.16 -14.94 -27.62
C GLY A 82 37.72 -14.43 -27.73
N LYS A 83 36.77 -15.01 -26.97
CA LYS A 83 35.36 -14.60 -26.98
C LYS A 83 35.12 -13.29 -26.25
N LEU A 84 35.92 -13.01 -25.22
CA LEU A 84 35.87 -11.78 -24.45
C LEU A 84 37.18 -11.01 -24.62
N LYS A 85 37.10 -9.74 -25.05
CA LYS A 85 38.27 -8.87 -25.16
C LYS A 85 38.69 -8.39 -23.77
N ALA A 86 39.99 -8.46 -23.51
CA ALA A 86 40.61 -7.95 -22.29
C ALA A 86 41.95 -7.30 -22.61
N SER A 87 42.27 -6.23 -21.88
CA SER A 87 43.53 -5.51 -21.99
C SER A 87 44.45 -5.89 -20.83
N ARG A 88 45.68 -6.29 -21.15
CA ARG A 88 46.72 -6.57 -20.16
C ARG A 88 47.51 -5.28 -19.91
N ILE A 89 47.40 -4.74 -18.71
CA ILE A 89 48.08 -3.48 -18.31
C ILE A 89 49.41 -3.80 -17.63
N SER A 90 49.50 -4.93 -16.94
CA SER A 90 50.72 -5.41 -16.26
C SER A 90 50.74 -6.93 -16.21
N ASN A 91 51.87 -7.52 -15.82
CA ASN A 91 52.00 -8.95 -15.64
C ASN A 91 50.99 -9.55 -14.65
N ARG A 92 50.57 -8.76 -13.65
CA ARG A 92 49.58 -9.17 -12.64
C ARG A 92 48.19 -8.57 -12.85
N MET A 93 48.00 -7.70 -13.85
CA MET A 93 46.78 -6.90 -14.00
C MET A 93 46.22 -7.01 -15.42
N ALA A 94 44.98 -7.48 -15.52
CA ALA A 94 44.19 -7.47 -16.74
C ALA A 94 42.81 -6.87 -16.45
N ILE A 95 42.33 -6.06 -17.38
CA ILE A 95 41.09 -5.29 -17.28
C ILE A 95 40.20 -5.62 -18.48
N ILE A 96 38.90 -5.66 -18.24
CA ILE A 96 37.84 -5.88 -19.23
C ILE A 96 36.98 -4.61 -19.26
N ARG A 97 36.64 -4.11 -20.44
CA ARG A 97 35.67 -3.01 -20.57
C ARG A 97 34.26 -3.57 -20.45
N ARG A 98 33.37 -2.90 -19.73
CA ARG A 98 31.95 -3.29 -19.60
C ARG A 98 31.28 -3.43 -20.97
N ALA A 99 31.55 -2.49 -21.90
CA ALA A 99 31.05 -2.55 -23.27
C ALA A 99 31.51 -3.80 -24.05
N ASP A 100 32.66 -4.39 -23.72
CA ASP A 100 33.13 -5.62 -24.37
C ASP A 100 32.35 -6.85 -23.87
N ILE A 101 31.87 -6.81 -22.62
CA ILE A 101 30.98 -7.82 -22.06
C ILE A 101 29.60 -7.71 -22.70
N GLU A 102 29.04 -6.51 -22.77
CA GLU A 102 27.73 -6.25 -23.39
C GLU A 102 27.71 -6.67 -24.86
N ARG A 103 28.71 -6.24 -25.64
CA ARG A 103 28.85 -6.65 -27.05
C ARG A 103 29.00 -8.16 -27.24
N MET A 104 29.68 -8.84 -26.31
CA MET A 104 29.80 -10.31 -26.33
C MET A 104 28.43 -10.97 -26.09
N LEU A 105 27.62 -10.43 -25.16
CA LEU A 105 26.29 -10.95 -24.84
C LEU A 105 25.30 -10.69 -25.98
N GLU A 106 25.29 -9.48 -26.55
CA GLU A 106 24.48 -9.11 -27.72
C GLU A 106 24.79 -9.99 -28.93
N GLY A 107 26.07 -10.26 -29.18
CA GLY A 107 26.51 -11.12 -30.29
C GLY A 107 26.25 -12.61 -30.09
N ASN A 108 25.86 -13.05 -28.89
CA ASN A 108 25.64 -14.46 -28.59
C ASN A 108 24.32 -14.67 -27.82
N PRO A 109 23.17 -14.47 -28.49
CA PRO A 109 21.85 -14.65 -27.88
C PRO A 109 21.66 -16.10 -27.41
N TYR A 110 20.72 -16.31 -26.48
CA TYR A 110 20.43 -17.65 -25.97
C TYR A 110 19.87 -18.54 -27.08
N HIS A 111 20.58 -19.63 -27.38
CA HIS A 111 20.08 -20.68 -28.25
C HIS A 111 19.67 -21.85 -27.36
N ARG A 112 18.38 -22.22 -27.41
CA ARG A 112 17.86 -23.36 -26.64
C ARG A 112 18.53 -24.64 -27.13
N ILE A 113 19.43 -25.19 -26.32
CA ILE A 113 20.04 -26.49 -26.60
C ILE A 113 19.05 -27.56 -26.10
N LEU A 114 18.42 -28.27 -27.03
CA LEU A 114 17.66 -29.48 -26.69
C LEU A 114 18.67 -30.58 -26.31
N PRO A 115 18.51 -31.26 -25.16
CA PRO A 115 19.36 -32.38 -24.81
C PRO A 115 19.17 -33.50 -25.85
N GLY A 116 20.20 -33.73 -26.68
CA GLY A 116 20.19 -34.75 -27.73
C GLY A 116 20.91 -34.37 -29.03
N SER A 117 21.19 -33.09 -29.29
CA SER A 117 21.85 -32.65 -30.53
C SER A 117 23.22 -32.02 -30.27
N THR A 118 24.24 -32.85 -29.98
CA THR A 118 25.64 -32.41 -30.07
C THR A 118 26.11 -32.52 -31.52
N SER A 119 25.74 -31.57 -32.38
CA SER A 119 26.45 -31.34 -33.63
C SER A 119 27.49 -30.25 -33.41
N ALA A 120 28.76 -30.64 -33.35
CA ALA A 120 29.90 -29.74 -33.35
C ALA A 120 29.86 -28.81 -34.59
N PRO A 121 30.23 -27.52 -34.48
CA PRO A 121 30.10 -26.60 -35.60
C PRO A 121 31.24 -26.80 -36.61
N LYS A 122 30.89 -27.11 -37.86
CA LYS A 122 31.77 -26.95 -39.02
C LYS A 122 31.70 -25.50 -39.51
N LYS A 123 32.88 -24.96 -39.82
CA LYS A 123 33.11 -23.66 -40.47
C LYS A 123 32.41 -23.59 -41.82
N SER A 124 31.77 -22.46 -42.16
CA SER A 124 32.02 -21.67 -43.39
C SER A 124 30.92 -20.64 -43.71
N ALA A 125 31.37 -19.41 -43.98
CA ALA A 125 31.01 -18.51 -45.09
C ALA A 125 29.55 -18.04 -45.34
N SER A 126 29.40 -16.72 -45.17
CA SER A 126 28.90 -15.75 -46.17
C SER A 126 27.42 -15.69 -46.59
N SER A 127 26.90 -14.46 -46.50
CA SER A 127 26.13 -13.74 -47.55
C SER A 127 24.61 -13.53 -47.37
N SER A 128 24.24 -12.26 -47.62
CA SER A 128 22.99 -11.69 -48.17
C SER A 128 21.77 -11.34 -47.28
N GLN A 129 21.59 -10.01 -47.17
CA GLN A 129 20.39 -9.13 -47.06
C GLN A 129 19.06 -9.73 -47.58
N SER A 130 17.81 -9.35 -47.24
CA SER A 130 17.04 -8.38 -46.41
C SER A 130 15.52 -8.70 -46.65
N PRO A 131 14.47 -7.89 -46.36
CA PRO A 131 14.01 -7.20 -45.14
C PRO A 131 12.54 -7.57 -44.70
N LYS A 132 12.13 -7.06 -43.53
CA LYS A 132 10.77 -6.61 -43.12
C LYS A 132 9.65 -7.67 -42.89
N ARG A 133 9.28 -7.87 -41.61
CA ARG A 133 7.88 -7.81 -41.14
C ARG A 133 7.85 -7.57 -39.63
N GLU A 134 7.21 -6.46 -39.27
CA GLU A 134 6.92 -5.99 -37.92
C GLU A 134 6.00 -6.99 -37.18
N ILE A 135 6.16 -7.09 -35.84
CA ILE A 135 5.16 -6.75 -34.82
C ILE A 135 5.52 -7.43 -33.48
N ARG A 136 5.46 -6.59 -32.42
CA ARG A 136 5.57 -6.85 -30.97
C ARG A 136 6.97 -6.81 -30.36
N GLU A 137 7.48 -5.58 -30.30
CA GLU A 137 8.19 -5.09 -29.12
C GLU A 137 7.40 -5.42 -27.84
N LYS A 138 8.05 -6.15 -26.93
CA LYS A 138 7.89 -5.92 -25.50
C LYS A 138 9.29 -5.70 -24.97
N GLU A 139 9.65 -4.42 -24.90
CA GLU A 139 10.70 -3.88 -24.06
C GLU A 139 10.55 -4.47 -22.66
N ASN A 140 11.55 -5.24 -22.24
CA ASN A 140 11.88 -5.43 -20.84
C ASN A 140 13.22 -4.73 -20.60
N ASP A 141 13.26 -3.45 -20.98
CA ASP A 141 14.20 -2.51 -20.40
C ASP A 141 13.52 -2.01 -19.12
N GLU A 142 13.55 -2.86 -18.07
CA GLU A 142 13.00 -2.51 -16.76
C GLU A 142 13.88 -1.43 -16.14
N VAL A 143 13.64 -0.18 -16.55
CA VAL A 143 13.88 1.00 -15.73
C VAL A 143 13.19 0.70 -14.41
N LEU A 144 13.96 0.40 -13.37
CA LEU A 144 13.45 0.20 -12.03
C LEU A 144 12.74 1.49 -11.62
N ASP A 145 11.45 1.46 -11.81
CA ASP A 145 10.58 2.60 -11.66
C ASP A 145 10.45 2.85 -10.16
N PHE A 146 11.11 3.90 -9.68
CA PHE A 146 11.05 4.35 -8.29
C PHE A 146 10.28 5.67 -8.20
N TYR A 147 9.41 5.81 -7.21
CA TYR A 147 8.89 7.10 -6.79
C TYR A 147 9.80 7.73 -5.73
N SER A 148 10.09 9.01 -5.88
CA SER A 148 10.61 9.83 -4.79
C SER A 148 9.57 9.92 -3.67
N GLY A 149 10.02 10.03 -2.42
CA GLY A 149 9.10 10.24 -1.30
C GLY A 149 8.23 11.49 -1.46
N GLU A 150 8.73 12.54 -2.12
CA GLU A 150 7.95 13.73 -2.48
C GLU A 150 6.85 13.42 -3.50
N GLU A 151 7.17 12.64 -4.53
CA GLU A 151 6.21 12.20 -5.55
C GLU A 151 5.11 11.31 -4.97
N VAL A 152 5.45 10.38 -4.07
CA VAL A 152 4.42 9.57 -3.39
C VAL A 152 3.49 10.46 -2.57
N MET A 153 4.02 11.48 -1.91
CA MET A 153 3.21 12.42 -1.12
C MET A 153 2.28 13.27 -1.98
N THR A 154 2.70 13.67 -3.19
CA THR A 154 1.87 14.47 -4.09
C THR A 154 0.83 13.62 -4.82
N ILE A 155 1.23 12.50 -5.39
CA ILE A 155 0.35 11.59 -6.15
C ILE A 155 -0.74 11.03 -5.24
N TYR A 156 -0.35 10.48 -4.08
CA TYR A 156 -1.28 9.82 -3.17
C TYR A 156 -1.81 10.74 -2.07
N LYS A 157 -1.42 12.02 -2.08
CA LYS A 157 -1.84 13.04 -1.10
C LYS A 157 -1.67 12.59 0.35
N VAL A 158 -0.55 11.96 0.68
CA VAL A 158 -0.27 11.40 2.00
C VAL A 158 0.72 12.24 2.80
N LYS A 159 0.59 12.24 4.15
CA LYS A 159 1.58 12.88 5.02
C LYS A 159 2.89 12.07 5.06
N GLN A 160 4.02 12.78 5.13
CA GLN A 160 5.36 12.20 5.23
C GLN A 160 5.51 11.17 6.36
N SER A 161 5.11 11.52 7.58
CA SER A 161 5.21 10.61 8.74
C SER A 161 4.37 9.33 8.55
N TRP A 162 3.22 9.45 7.89
CA TRP A 162 2.37 8.30 7.59
C TRP A 162 2.99 7.41 6.51
N LEU A 163 3.58 8.01 5.47
CA LEU A 163 4.29 7.27 4.42
C LEU A 163 5.44 6.46 5.02
N TYR A 164 6.28 7.06 5.88
CA TYR A 164 7.39 6.34 6.52
C TYR A 164 6.95 5.21 7.44
N THR A 165 5.94 5.45 8.28
CA THR A 165 5.44 4.43 9.20
C THR A 165 4.73 3.30 8.45
N SER A 166 3.99 3.61 7.39
CA SER A 166 3.28 2.64 6.56
C SER A 166 4.23 1.82 5.69
N ALA A 167 5.23 2.44 5.06
CA ALA A 167 6.26 1.73 4.29
C ALA A 167 7.02 0.72 5.17
N LYS A 168 7.37 1.12 6.40
CA LYS A 168 8.01 0.23 7.37
C LYS A 168 7.10 -0.91 7.84
N ARG A 169 5.81 -0.64 8.08
CA ARG A 169 4.83 -1.63 8.54
C ARG A 169 4.51 -2.66 7.45
N ASN A 170 4.41 -2.22 6.20
CA ASN A 170 4.08 -3.06 5.05
C ASN A 170 5.32 -3.62 4.33
N ARG A 171 6.53 -3.37 4.86
CA ARG A 171 7.80 -3.86 4.29
C ARG A 171 7.99 -3.45 2.82
N ILE A 172 7.57 -2.23 2.47
CA ILE A 172 7.80 -1.66 1.14
C ILE A 172 9.31 -1.47 0.95
N PRO A 173 9.92 -1.94 -0.15
CA PRO A 173 11.33 -1.71 -0.44
C PRO A 173 11.66 -0.21 -0.50
N ILE A 174 12.71 0.22 0.21
CA ILE A 174 13.17 1.62 0.27
C ILE A 174 14.62 1.69 -0.18
N CYS A 175 14.90 2.59 -1.13
CA CYS A 175 16.24 2.95 -1.55
C CYS A 175 16.55 4.36 -1.07
N ARG A 176 17.72 4.60 -0.47
CA ARG A 176 18.13 5.93 -0.01
C ARG A 176 19.24 6.46 -0.91
N ILE A 177 18.94 7.49 -1.70
CA ILE A 177 19.90 8.13 -2.62
C ILE A 177 20.02 9.60 -2.23
N ALA A 178 21.25 10.08 -2.00
CA ALA A 178 21.55 11.46 -1.62
C ALA A 178 20.71 11.98 -0.42
N GLY A 179 20.46 11.12 0.58
CA GLY A 179 19.68 11.49 1.76
C GLY A 179 18.16 11.48 1.57
N LYS A 180 17.64 11.34 0.34
CA LYS A 180 16.22 11.19 0.02
C LYS A 180 15.81 9.71 -0.06
N ASN A 181 14.55 9.42 0.29
CA ASN A 181 13.98 8.07 0.25
C ASN A 181 13.19 7.87 -1.04
N TYR A 182 13.45 6.75 -1.71
CA TYR A 182 12.80 6.29 -2.93
C TYR A 182 12.10 4.96 -2.67
N TYR A 183 10.94 4.78 -3.29
CA TYR A 183 10.06 3.64 -3.12
C TYR A 183 9.82 2.97 -4.46
N SER A 184 9.74 1.64 -4.48
CA SER A 184 9.37 0.90 -5.70
C SER A 184 7.94 1.25 -6.13
N LYS A 185 7.75 1.74 -7.38
CA LYS A 185 6.41 2.09 -7.90
C LYS A 185 5.43 0.93 -7.75
N ARG A 186 5.81 -0.28 -8.19
CA ARG A 186 4.98 -1.49 -8.08
C ARG A 186 4.42 -1.73 -6.66
N HIS A 187 5.26 -1.62 -5.64
CA HIS A 187 4.83 -1.89 -4.25
C HIS A 187 4.00 -0.75 -3.67
N ILE A 188 4.25 0.48 -4.11
CA ILE A 188 3.44 1.65 -3.76
C ILE A 188 2.07 1.53 -4.43
N ASP A 189 2.04 1.23 -5.72
CA ASP A 189 0.81 1.08 -6.50
C ASP A 189 0.01 -0.14 -6.05
N GLU A 190 0.63 -1.24 -5.63
CA GLU A 190 -0.07 -2.37 -5.01
C GLU A 190 -0.65 -1.98 -3.64
N PHE A 191 0.10 -1.19 -2.86
CA PHE A 191 -0.34 -0.73 -1.54
C PHE A 191 -1.49 0.29 -1.62
N PHE A 192 -1.48 1.17 -2.63
CA PHE A 192 -2.50 2.20 -2.84
C PHE A 192 -3.62 1.77 -3.83
N GLY A 193 -3.34 0.83 -4.71
CA GLY A 193 -4.19 0.37 -5.82
C GLY A 193 -5.36 -0.53 -5.38
N VAL A 194 -5.47 -0.82 -4.09
CA VAL A 194 -6.70 -1.37 -3.49
C VAL A 194 -7.79 -0.28 -3.34
N SER A 195 -7.54 0.95 -3.80
CA SER A 195 -8.56 2.01 -3.81
C SER A 195 -9.59 1.81 -4.93
N VAL A 196 -10.55 0.94 -4.63
CA VAL A 196 -11.87 0.85 -5.26
C VAL A 196 -12.37 2.22 -5.69
N ASP A 197 -12.56 2.43 -7.00
CA ASP A 197 -13.43 3.43 -7.67
C ASP A 197 -13.64 4.79 -6.93
N ILE A 198 -12.62 5.34 -6.27
CA ILE A 198 -12.69 6.65 -5.59
C ILE A 198 -13.01 7.75 -6.61
N SER A 199 -12.60 7.53 -7.87
CA SER A 199 -12.81 8.44 -9.00
C SER A 199 -14.28 8.58 -9.41
N LYS A 200 -15.18 7.65 -9.04
CA LYS A 200 -16.61 7.76 -9.36
C LYS A 200 -17.38 8.68 -8.42
N ILE A 201 -16.79 9.05 -7.28
CA ILE A 201 -17.43 9.88 -6.26
C ILE A 201 -16.99 11.32 -6.45
N THR A 202 -17.90 12.16 -6.90
CA THR A 202 -17.66 13.59 -7.18
C THR A 202 -17.64 14.43 -5.89
N ASP A 203 -18.51 14.08 -4.93
CA ASP A 203 -18.81 14.96 -3.80
C ASP A 203 -18.24 14.40 -2.48
N TRP A 204 -17.26 15.12 -1.94
CA TRP A 204 -16.55 14.77 -0.71
C TRP A 204 -16.75 15.88 0.33
N LEU A 205 -17.15 15.50 1.54
CA LEU A 205 -17.30 16.41 2.68
C LEU A 205 -16.18 16.20 3.69
N GLN A 206 -15.60 17.30 4.18
CA GLN A 206 -14.70 17.27 5.32
C GLN A 206 -15.46 16.88 6.60
N THR A 207 -14.72 16.44 7.61
CA THR A 207 -15.29 16.07 8.93
C THR A 207 -16.06 17.24 9.58
N GLU A 208 -15.58 18.48 9.45
CA GLU A 208 -16.22 19.70 9.97
C GLU A 208 -17.51 20.02 9.20
N GLU A 209 -17.46 20.02 7.87
CA GLU A 209 -18.62 20.27 7.02
C GLU A 209 -19.71 19.20 7.22
N ALA A 210 -19.31 17.94 7.39
CA ALA A 210 -20.24 16.85 7.70
C ALA A 210 -20.85 16.98 9.11
N GLU A 211 -20.15 17.62 10.06
CA GLU A 211 -20.71 17.94 11.37
C GLU A 211 -21.76 19.04 11.26
N GLU A 212 -21.54 20.09 10.45
CA GLU A 212 -22.53 21.15 10.22
C GLU A 212 -23.77 20.65 9.48
N VAL A 213 -23.59 19.96 8.35
CA VAL A 213 -24.69 19.50 7.49
C VAL A 213 -25.53 18.42 8.19
N PHE A 214 -24.88 17.50 8.89
CA PHE A 214 -25.58 16.35 9.49
C PHE A 214 -25.71 16.43 11.01
N GLY A 215 -25.22 17.49 11.67
CA GLY A 215 -25.27 17.62 13.13
C GLY A 215 -24.64 16.44 13.88
N MET A 216 -23.58 15.82 13.32
CA MET A 216 -22.93 14.65 13.90
C MET A 216 -21.56 14.98 14.45
N LYS A 217 -21.30 14.54 15.68
CA LYS A 217 -19.95 14.59 16.24
C LYS A 217 -18.97 13.77 15.39
N PRO A 218 -17.70 14.18 15.25
CA PRO A 218 -16.69 13.48 14.43
C PRO A 218 -16.46 12.01 14.81
N SER A 219 -16.65 11.65 16.08
CA SER A 219 -16.57 10.26 16.55
C SER A 219 -17.74 9.41 16.04
N ALA A 220 -18.95 9.96 16.04
CA ALA A 220 -20.14 9.31 15.53
C ALA A 220 -20.06 9.12 14.01
N LEU A 221 -19.60 10.15 13.29
CA LEU A 221 -19.38 10.11 11.84
C LEU A 221 -18.42 8.97 11.44
N ARG A 222 -17.30 8.82 12.15
CA ARG A 222 -16.36 7.70 11.94
C ARG A 222 -16.99 6.33 12.17
N ALA A 223 -17.74 6.17 13.26
CA ALA A 223 -18.42 4.91 13.57
C ALA A 223 -19.50 4.60 12.53
N TYR A 224 -20.21 5.62 12.07
CA TYR A 224 -21.26 5.52 11.06
C TYR A 224 -20.70 5.09 9.70
N ALA A 225 -19.65 5.76 9.23
CA ALA A 225 -18.97 5.40 7.99
C ALA A 225 -18.45 3.96 8.00
N TYR A 226 -17.89 3.51 9.14
CA TYR A 226 -17.43 2.13 9.28
C TYR A 226 -18.57 1.09 9.23
N ARG A 227 -19.68 1.37 9.92
CA ARG A 227 -20.85 0.47 9.97
C ARG A 227 -21.54 0.32 8.62
N HIS A 228 -21.70 1.44 7.92
CA HIS A 228 -22.42 1.48 6.64
C HIS A 228 -21.50 1.36 5.42
N LYS A 229 -20.20 1.08 5.63
CA LYS A 229 -19.20 0.94 4.56
C LYS A 229 -19.18 2.14 3.61
N ILE A 230 -19.35 3.35 4.16
CA ILE A 230 -19.30 4.58 3.39
C ILE A 230 -17.86 4.77 2.88
N PRO A 231 -17.67 5.02 1.58
CA PRO A 231 -16.35 5.35 1.04
C PRO A 231 -15.74 6.54 1.77
N THR A 232 -14.50 6.38 2.24
CA THR A 232 -13.74 7.44 2.90
C THR A 232 -12.43 7.67 2.18
N LYS A 233 -12.08 8.95 2.01
CA LYS A 233 -10.83 9.38 1.40
C LYS A 233 -10.02 10.13 2.45
N ARG A 234 -8.71 9.91 2.49
CA ARG A 234 -7.84 10.59 3.44
C ARG A 234 -6.75 11.34 2.71
N GLU A 235 -6.88 12.66 2.63
CA GLU A 235 -5.87 13.53 2.03
C GLU A 235 -5.17 14.34 3.12
N TYR A 236 -3.84 14.28 3.18
CA TYR A 236 -3.00 15.02 4.13
C TYR A 236 -3.51 14.96 5.59
N GLY A 237 -3.99 13.78 6.01
CA GLY A 237 -4.49 13.52 7.36
C GLY A 237 -5.87 14.13 7.66
N ARG A 238 -6.51 14.79 6.70
CA ARG A 238 -7.94 15.13 6.73
C ARG A 238 -8.73 13.96 6.16
N THR A 239 -9.84 13.63 6.81
CA THR A 239 -10.74 12.56 6.37
C THR A 239 -11.94 13.18 5.71
N TYR A 240 -12.20 12.74 4.50
CA TYR A 240 -13.34 13.13 3.68
C TYR A 240 -14.28 11.94 3.55
N TYR A 241 -15.57 12.24 3.57
CA TYR A 241 -16.65 11.27 3.45
C TYR A 241 -17.43 11.56 2.18
N SER A 242 -17.93 10.53 1.51
CA SER A 242 -18.82 10.73 0.36
C SER A 242 -20.12 11.39 0.82
N LYS A 243 -20.45 12.53 0.23
CA LYS A 243 -21.68 13.28 0.52
C LYS A 243 -22.92 12.49 0.09
N SER A 244 -22.93 11.98 -1.14
CA SER A 244 -24.06 11.22 -1.70
C SER A 244 -24.45 10.03 -0.80
N HIS A 245 -23.46 9.24 -0.37
CA HIS A 245 -23.73 8.09 0.50
C HIS A 245 -24.22 8.50 1.90
N LEU A 246 -23.79 9.66 2.41
CA LEU A 246 -24.29 10.19 3.67
C LEU A 246 -25.72 10.72 3.54
N ASP A 247 -26.03 11.41 2.44
CA ASP A 247 -27.37 11.92 2.13
C ASP A 247 -28.37 10.78 1.88
N GLU A 248 -28.00 9.75 1.12
CA GLU A 248 -28.86 8.58 0.86
C GLU A 248 -29.25 7.83 2.14
N LEU A 249 -28.29 7.65 3.05
CA LEU A 249 -28.51 6.90 4.29
C LEU A 249 -29.28 7.70 5.33
N ARG A 250 -29.07 9.02 5.37
CA ARG A 250 -29.73 9.87 6.35
C ARG A 250 -31.03 10.46 5.82
N ARG A 251 -31.25 10.52 4.49
CA ARG A 251 -32.43 11.12 3.86
C ARG A 251 -32.79 12.46 4.52
N THR A 252 -31.82 13.36 4.61
CA THR A 252 -32.00 14.73 5.17
C THR A 252 -33.20 15.44 4.55
N ASP A 253 -33.49 15.16 3.28
CA ASP A 253 -34.66 15.65 2.54
C ASP A 253 -36.00 15.34 3.23
N LEU A 254 -36.17 14.16 3.83
CA LEU A 254 -37.42 13.79 4.52
C LEU A 254 -37.59 14.50 5.87
N VAL A 255 -36.50 14.94 6.51
CA VAL A 255 -36.57 15.64 7.80
C VAL A 255 -37.14 17.05 7.65
N ASN A 256 -36.96 17.65 6.48
CA ASN A 256 -37.43 19.00 6.15
C ASN A 256 -38.73 18.99 5.33
N ASP A 257 -39.27 17.81 5.01
CA ASP A 257 -40.50 17.67 4.23
C ASP A 257 -41.73 18.00 5.11
N GLU A 258 -42.56 18.94 4.66
CA GLU A 258 -43.76 19.42 5.37
C GLU A 258 -44.80 18.32 5.64
N ARG A 259 -44.68 17.18 4.94
CA ARG A 259 -45.53 16.00 5.09
C ARG A 259 -45.26 15.21 6.35
N TYR A 260 -44.15 15.44 7.03
CA TYR A 260 -43.78 14.70 8.23
C TYR A 260 -43.62 15.61 9.45
N TYR A 261 -44.13 15.17 10.60
CA TYR A 261 -43.82 15.76 11.89
C TYR A 261 -42.72 14.97 12.61
N THR A 262 -41.76 15.70 13.17
CA THR A 262 -40.87 15.16 14.18
C THR A 262 -41.60 15.02 15.52
N VAL A 263 -41.19 14.06 16.35
CA VAL A 263 -41.75 13.90 17.70
C VAL A 263 -41.67 15.21 18.48
N GLU A 264 -40.58 15.96 18.39
CA GLU A 264 -40.42 17.27 19.05
C GLU A 264 -41.45 18.31 18.60
N GLN A 265 -41.79 18.34 17.31
CA GLN A 265 -42.86 19.23 16.79
C GLN A 265 -44.22 18.82 17.36
N VAL A 266 -44.54 17.53 17.38
CA VAL A 266 -45.79 17.02 17.97
C VAL A 266 -45.89 17.36 19.46
N GLN A 267 -44.78 17.29 20.20
CA GLN A 267 -44.75 17.71 21.60
C GLN A 267 -45.08 19.20 21.78
N ARG A 268 -44.56 20.08 20.91
CA ARG A 268 -44.84 21.52 20.97
C ARG A 268 -46.27 21.86 20.57
N ILE A 269 -46.80 21.21 19.54
CA ILE A 269 -48.14 21.49 19.00
C ILE A 269 -49.23 20.98 19.95
N TYR A 270 -49.09 19.76 20.45
CA TYR A 270 -50.15 19.08 21.22
C TYR A 270 -49.86 18.99 22.73
N GLY A 271 -48.73 19.51 23.21
CA GLY A 271 -48.37 19.51 24.63
C GLY A 271 -48.14 18.11 25.22
N LEU A 272 -47.89 17.09 24.40
CA LEU A 272 -47.76 15.70 24.84
C LEU A 272 -46.30 15.36 25.24
N SER A 273 -46.15 14.40 26.15
CA SER A 273 -44.83 13.82 26.46
C SER A 273 -44.36 12.88 25.33
N SER A 274 -43.04 12.75 25.14
CA SER A 274 -42.47 11.86 24.11
C SER A 274 -42.86 10.40 24.32
N ALA A 275 -43.02 9.97 25.58
CA ALA A 275 -43.50 8.64 25.94
C ALA A 275 -44.96 8.42 25.49
N ASN A 276 -45.83 9.41 25.73
CA ASN A 276 -47.23 9.35 25.30
C ASN A 276 -47.34 9.29 23.77
N ILE A 277 -46.54 10.10 23.05
CA ILE A 277 -46.49 10.05 21.58
C ILE A 277 -46.04 8.66 21.10
N CYS A 278 -45.00 8.09 21.70
CA CYS A 278 -44.54 6.74 21.35
C CYS A 278 -45.62 5.66 21.59
N HIS A 279 -46.41 5.81 22.66
CA HIS A 279 -47.53 4.91 22.95
C HIS A 279 -48.64 5.06 21.90
N ILE A 280 -49.05 6.29 21.57
CA ILE A 280 -50.09 6.57 20.57
C ILE A 280 -49.69 6.01 19.21
N VAL A 281 -48.45 6.24 18.78
CA VAL A 281 -47.91 5.72 17.53
C VAL A 281 -47.99 4.19 17.47
N LYS A 282 -47.77 3.50 18.61
CA LYS A 282 -47.88 2.04 18.68
C LYS A 282 -49.34 1.56 18.63
N VAL A 283 -50.24 2.20 19.38
CA VAL A 283 -51.63 1.76 19.52
C VAL A 283 -52.45 2.08 18.26
N LYS A 284 -52.23 3.24 17.66
CA LYS A 284 -52.98 3.72 16.48
C LYS A 284 -52.29 3.39 15.16
N HIS A 285 -51.21 2.59 15.20
CA HIS A 285 -50.47 2.13 14.02
C HIS A 285 -50.07 3.26 13.06
N ILE A 286 -49.58 4.38 13.59
CA ILE A 286 -49.12 5.50 12.78
C ILE A 286 -47.83 5.10 12.04
N GLU A 287 -47.77 5.36 10.73
CA GLU A 287 -46.57 5.11 9.95
C GLU A 287 -45.42 5.99 10.45
N LYS A 288 -44.28 5.33 10.73
CA LYS A 288 -43.07 6.01 11.20
C LYS A 288 -41.88 5.68 10.32
N VAL A 289 -41.17 6.71 9.90
CA VAL A 289 -39.90 6.59 9.19
C VAL A 289 -38.79 6.96 10.15
N LYS A 290 -37.83 6.05 10.36
CA LYS A 290 -36.68 6.31 11.22
C LYS A 290 -35.57 6.95 10.43
N VAL A 291 -35.21 8.18 10.78
CA VAL A 291 -34.11 8.95 10.18
C VAL A 291 -33.09 9.29 11.26
N GLY A 292 -32.01 8.51 11.31
CA GLY A 292 -30.99 8.63 12.35
C GLY A 292 -31.57 8.38 13.75
N VAL A 293 -31.52 9.40 14.61
CA VAL A 293 -32.07 9.37 15.98
C VAL A 293 -33.54 9.83 16.01
N LYS A 294 -34.01 10.51 14.96
CA LYS A 294 -35.36 11.07 14.90
C LYS A 294 -36.34 10.06 14.30
N ASN A 295 -37.54 10.03 14.85
CA ASN A 295 -38.68 9.35 14.23
C ASN A 295 -39.55 10.44 13.57
N LEU A 296 -39.78 10.27 12.27
CA LEU A 296 -40.69 11.08 11.49
C LEU A 296 -42.04 10.37 11.44
N LEU A 297 -43.11 11.10 11.72
CA LEU A 297 -44.49 10.62 11.70
C LEU A 297 -45.24 11.31 10.58
N LEU A 298 -46.07 10.58 9.85
CA LEU A 298 -46.86 11.19 8.77
C LEU A 298 -47.84 12.21 9.37
N ARG A 299 -47.77 13.45 8.88
CA ARG A 299 -48.57 14.58 9.40
C ARG A 299 -50.07 14.28 9.38
N SER A 300 -50.58 13.76 8.27
CA SER A 300 -52.00 13.41 8.10
C SER A 300 -52.48 12.37 9.10
N ASP A 301 -51.65 11.40 9.45
CA ASP A 301 -52.00 10.37 10.43
C ASP A 301 -51.98 10.91 11.85
N VAL A 302 -51.01 11.77 12.18
CA VAL A 302 -50.93 12.42 13.49
C VAL A 302 -52.14 13.33 13.69
N GLU A 303 -52.46 14.18 12.72
CA GLU A 303 -53.60 15.10 12.81
C GLU A 303 -54.93 14.34 12.95
N ARG A 304 -55.13 13.26 12.18
CA ARG A 304 -56.31 12.39 12.31
C ARG A 304 -56.43 11.77 13.70
N VAL A 305 -55.35 11.17 14.21
CA VAL A 305 -55.36 10.50 15.52
C VAL A 305 -55.55 11.48 16.68
N MET A 306 -55.01 12.70 16.56
CA MET A 306 -55.23 13.74 17.57
C MET A 306 -56.66 14.32 17.51
N ALA A 307 -57.26 14.43 16.33
CA ALA A 307 -58.66 14.81 16.18
C ALA A 307 -59.61 13.78 16.81
N GLU A 308 -59.43 12.48 16.50
CA GLU A 308 -60.20 11.39 17.11
C GLU A 308 -60.13 11.39 18.65
N ARG A 309 -58.99 11.81 19.21
CA ARG A 309 -58.79 11.89 20.65
C ARG A 309 -59.53 13.07 21.29
N ASN A 310 -59.65 14.20 20.59
CA ASN A 310 -60.40 15.36 21.08
C ASN A 310 -61.91 15.17 20.98
N GLU A 311 -62.38 14.27 20.10
CA GLU A 311 -63.79 13.90 19.96
C GLU A 311 -64.26 12.83 20.97
N GLN A 312 -63.34 12.20 21.71
CA GLN A 312 -63.68 11.28 22.79
C GLN A 312 -63.96 12.08 24.08
N PRO A 313 -65.18 12.00 24.64
CA PRO A 313 -65.63 12.82 25.77
C PRO A 313 -64.92 12.51 27.10
#